data_AF-A0A956NPH0-F1
#
_entry.id   AF-A0A956NPH0-F1
#
_cell.length_a   1.000
_cell.length_b   1.000
_cell.length_c   1.000
_cell.angle_alpha   90.00
_cell.angle_beta   90.00
_cell.angle_gamma   90.00
#
_symmetry.space_group_name_H-M   'P 1'
#
loop_
_entity.id
_entity.type
_entity.pdbx_description
1 polymer ?
#
loop_
_entity_poly.entity_id
_entity_poly.type
_entity_poly.pdbx_seq_one_letter_code
_entity_poly.pdbx_strand_id
1 'polypeptide(L)'
;MTDFSGDRRSFFRRAFGDAARQVARMTEERVVQQRFVRPPGAIPEVGFLAACTRCGECAAVCPAGAILHVPSRGGLAAGTPYLEPGRIPCIACDAMPCAAACPTGALELPADGWATERLGRITFHPERCVTFEGRPCRVCLDACPVGEAALSADEEGRPVLKAEGCVACGVCVRDCITVPSSFTFHPVDR
;
A
#
# COMPACT_ATOMS: atom_id res chain seq x y z
N MET A 1 -40.11 37.72 23.79
CA MET A 1 -40.70 36.84 22.75
C MET A 1 -39.69 36.81 21.61
N THR A 2 -38.61 36.04 21.79
CA THR A 2 -37.47 35.98 20.87
C THR A 2 -37.62 34.75 19.98
N ASP A 3 -37.63 35.02 18.67
CA ASP A 3 -38.02 34.13 17.59
C ASP A 3 -36.90 33.11 17.29
N PHE A 4 -37.11 31.85 17.65
CA PHE A 4 -36.23 30.71 17.32
C PHE A 4 -36.60 30.17 15.93
N SER A 5 -36.28 30.91 14.87
CA SER A 5 -36.36 30.38 13.50
C SER A 5 -35.11 29.56 13.17
N GLY A 6 -35.05 28.36 13.75
CA GLY A 6 -34.04 27.36 13.41
C GLY A 6 -34.29 26.84 11.98
N ASP A 7 -33.38 27.17 11.06
CA ASP A 7 -33.44 26.76 9.66
C ASP A 7 -33.32 25.23 9.51
N ARG A 8 -34.48 24.57 9.50
CA ARG A 8 -34.65 23.12 9.38
C ARG A 8 -33.95 22.57 8.13
N ARG A 9 -33.81 23.36 7.05
CA ARG A 9 -33.18 22.93 5.79
C ARG A 9 -31.68 22.67 5.95
N SER A 10 -30.99 23.45 6.79
CA SER A 10 -29.56 23.27 7.06
C SER A 10 -29.27 21.96 7.82
N PHE A 11 -30.17 21.58 8.73
CA PHE A 11 -30.07 20.34 9.50
C PHE A 11 -30.33 19.11 8.61
N PHE A 12 -31.35 19.17 7.74
CA PHE A 12 -31.61 18.09 6.78
C PHE A 12 -30.46 17.92 5.77
N ARG A 13 -29.88 18.99 5.21
CA ARG A 13 -28.73 18.86 4.29
C ARG A 13 -27.51 18.20 4.93
N ARG A 14 -27.23 18.47 6.21
CA ARG A 14 -26.11 17.84 6.94
C ARG A 14 -26.42 16.38 7.26
N ALA A 15 -27.62 16.09 7.78
CA ALA A 15 -28.03 14.73 8.09
C ALA A 15 -28.07 13.81 6.85
N PHE A 16 -28.56 14.31 5.70
CA PHE A 16 -28.53 13.57 4.44
C PHE A 16 -27.11 13.42 3.88
N GLY A 17 -26.24 14.42 4.04
CA GLY A 17 -24.83 14.33 3.64
C GLY A 17 -24.04 13.31 4.47
N ASP A 18 -24.28 13.26 5.78
CA ASP A 18 -23.67 12.29 6.68
C ASP A 18 -24.20 10.88 6.43
N ALA A 19 -25.51 10.73 6.22
CA ALA A 19 -26.11 9.45 5.85
C ALA A 19 -25.60 8.95 4.49
N ALA A 20 -25.44 9.82 3.48
CA ALA A 20 -24.89 9.45 2.18
C ALA A 20 -23.42 8.99 2.28
N ARG A 21 -22.61 9.68 3.10
CA ARG A 21 -21.21 9.27 3.38
C ARG A 21 -21.13 7.94 4.12
N GLN A 22 -22.00 7.74 5.10
CA GLN A 22 -22.09 6.48 5.84
C GLN A 22 -22.48 5.32 4.91
N VAL A 23 -23.47 5.53 4.04
CA VAL A 23 -23.91 4.52 3.06
C VAL A 23 -22.80 4.22 2.04
N ALA A 24 -22.09 5.23 1.52
CA ALA A 24 -20.97 5.04 0.61
C ALA A 24 -19.86 4.16 1.25
N ARG A 25 -19.46 4.48 2.49
CA ARG A 25 -18.47 3.69 3.25
C ARG A 25 -18.93 2.25 3.49
N MET A 26 -20.20 2.07 3.87
CA MET A 26 -20.77 0.72 4.06
C MET A 26 -20.88 -0.08 2.75
N THR A 27 -20.98 0.60 1.61
CA THR A 27 -21.02 -0.04 0.28
C THR A 27 -19.62 -0.46 -0.16
N GLU A 28 -18.60 0.36 0.08
CA GLU A 28 -17.19 0.01 -0.16
C GLU A 28 -16.78 -1.25 0.63
N GLU A 29 -17.12 -1.31 1.92
CA GLU A 29 -16.79 -2.46 2.79
C GLU A 29 -17.44 -3.78 2.34
N ARG A 30 -18.63 -3.73 1.73
CA ARG A 30 -19.35 -4.93 1.27
C ARG A 30 -18.90 -5.41 -0.10
N VAL A 31 -18.44 -4.51 -0.97
CA VAL A 31 -18.14 -4.80 -2.39
C VAL A 31 -16.71 -5.34 -2.58
N VAL A 32 -15.74 -4.97 -1.74
CA VAL A 32 -14.33 -5.40 -1.88
C VAL A 32 -14.00 -6.52 -0.88
N GLN A 33 -14.39 -7.75 -1.21
CA GLN A 33 -14.13 -8.94 -0.37
C GLN A 33 -12.65 -9.36 -0.32
N GLN A 34 -11.80 -8.88 -1.24
CA GLN A 34 -10.36 -9.15 -1.30
C GLN A 34 -9.63 -7.81 -1.45
N ARG A 35 -8.89 -7.39 -0.41
CA ARG A 35 -8.09 -6.16 -0.45
C ARG A 35 -6.82 -6.43 -1.26
N PHE A 36 -6.79 -5.91 -2.48
CA PHE A 36 -5.62 -5.95 -3.35
C PHE A 36 -4.68 -4.80 -3.01
N VAL A 37 -3.40 -5.09 -2.81
CA VAL A 37 -2.38 -4.04 -2.66
C VAL A 37 -2.19 -3.39 -4.03
N ARG A 38 -2.49 -2.09 -4.16
CA ARG A 38 -2.37 -1.39 -5.44
C ARG A 38 -0.93 -0.98 -5.73
N PRO A 39 -0.55 -0.83 -7.02
CA PRO A 39 0.74 -0.26 -7.40
C PRO A 39 0.95 1.16 -6.84
N PRO A 40 2.20 1.66 -6.85
CA PRO A 40 2.50 3.02 -6.42
C PRO A 40 1.67 4.06 -7.19
N GLY A 41 1.19 5.08 -6.48
CA GLY A 41 0.43 6.18 -7.05
C GLY A 41 -1.05 5.90 -7.26
N ALA A 42 -1.57 4.75 -6.83
CA ALA A 42 -2.99 4.46 -6.98
C ALA A 42 -3.87 5.48 -6.24
N ILE A 43 -4.80 6.08 -6.99
CA ILE A 43 -5.88 6.90 -6.45
C ILE A 43 -6.84 6.05 -5.59
N PRO A 44 -7.75 6.65 -4.80
CA PRO A 44 -8.67 5.90 -3.95
C PRO A 44 -9.43 4.81 -4.69
N GLU A 45 -9.66 3.66 -4.04
CA GLU A 45 -10.07 2.40 -4.69
C GLU A 45 -11.26 2.55 -5.66
N VAL A 46 -12.31 3.29 -5.29
CA VAL A 46 -13.48 3.49 -6.17
C VAL A 46 -13.09 4.25 -7.44
N GLY A 47 -12.30 5.32 -7.31
CA GLY A 47 -11.78 6.09 -8.44
C GLY A 47 -10.86 5.23 -9.30
N PHE A 48 -9.98 4.45 -8.67
CA PHE A 48 -9.06 3.55 -9.33
C PHE A 48 -9.80 2.50 -10.18
N LEU A 49 -10.81 1.83 -9.63
CA LEU A 49 -11.60 0.83 -10.34
C LEU A 49 -12.36 1.42 -11.53
N ALA A 50 -12.79 2.68 -11.44
CA ALA A 50 -13.47 3.40 -12.52
C ALA A 50 -12.50 3.89 -13.61
N ALA A 51 -11.32 4.39 -13.23
CA ALA A 51 -10.33 4.96 -14.14
C ALA A 51 -9.45 3.90 -14.81
N CYS A 52 -9.23 2.74 -14.17
CA CYS A 52 -8.34 1.71 -14.68
C CYS A 52 -8.97 0.99 -15.89
N THR A 53 -8.36 1.16 -17.07
CA THR A 53 -8.78 0.49 -18.31
C THR A 53 -8.22 -0.92 -18.47
N ARG A 54 -7.41 -1.39 -17.50
CA ARG A 54 -6.78 -2.73 -17.54
C ARG A 54 -5.84 -2.91 -18.74
N CYS A 55 -5.21 -1.82 -19.18
CA CYS A 55 -4.32 -1.81 -20.35
C CYS A 55 -2.99 -2.56 -20.14
N GLY A 56 -2.55 -2.72 -18.89
CA GLY A 56 -1.32 -3.45 -18.55
C GLY A 56 -0.02 -2.65 -18.67
N GLU A 57 -0.06 -1.39 -19.11
CA GLU A 57 1.13 -0.54 -19.30
C GLU A 57 1.99 -0.44 -18.04
N CYS A 58 1.36 -0.24 -16.88
CA CYS A 58 2.08 -0.17 -15.59
C CYS A 58 2.88 -1.45 -15.28
N ALA A 59 2.36 -2.63 -15.66
CA ALA A 59 3.02 -3.91 -15.45
C ALA A 59 4.16 -4.11 -16.44
N ALA A 60 3.96 -3.71 -17.71
CA ALA A 60 4.97 -3.82 -18.77
C ALA A 60 6.23 -3.01 -18.46
N VAL A 61 6.09 -1.84 -17.84
CA VAL A 61 7.22 -0.97 -17.46
C VAL A 61 7.79 -1.28 -16.07
N CYS A 62 7.26 -2.27 -15.34
CA CYS A 62 7.72 -2.60 -14.00
C CYS A 62 9.03 -3.41 -14.07
N PRO A 63 10.19 -2.85 -13.68
CA PRO A 63 11.47 -3.56 -13.81
C PRO A 63 11.55 -4.80 -12.92
N ALA A 64 10.82 -4.81 -11.80
CA ALA A 64 10.78 -5.96 -10.88
C ALA A 64 9.78 -7.05 -11.30
N GLY A 65 8.90 -6.79 -12.27
CA GLY A 65 7.78 -7.68 -12.58
C GLY A 65 6.81 -7.89 -11.41
N ALA A 66 6.73 -6.92 -10.49
CA ALA A 66 5.97 -7.03 -9.24
C ALA A 66 4.45 -6.83 -9.42
N ILE A 67 4.04 -6.25 -10.54
CA ILE A 67 2.62 -5.94 -10.82
C ILE A 67 1.97 -7.15 -11.50
N LEU A 68 1.03 -7.74 -10.76
CA LEU A 68 0.18 -8.84 -11.21
C LEU A 68 -1.21 -8.31 -11.57
N HIS A 69 -2.02 -9.14 -12.24
CA HIS A 69 -3.40 -8.78 -12.58
C HIS A 69 -4.38 -9.62 -11.79
N VAL A 70 -5.37 -8.97 -11.19
CA VAL A 70 -6.40 -9.64 -10.40
C VAL A 70 -7.11 -10.68 -11.27
N PRO A 71 -7.27 -11.93 -10.81
CA PRO A 71 -7.90 -12.98 -11.61
C PRO A 71 -9.36 -12.67 -11.93
N SER A 72 -9.93 -13.33 -12.95
CA SER A 72 -11.32 -13.09 -13.40
C SER A 72 -12.38 -13.26 -12.32
N ARG A 73 -12.08 -14.05 -11.27
CA ARG A 73 -12.94 -14.23 -10.08
C ARG A 73 -12.90 -13.06 -9.09
N GLY A 74 -12.10 -12.02 -9.34
CA GLY A 74 -11.92 -10.85 -8.46
C GLY A 74 -13.01 -9.78 -8.56
N GLY A 75 -14.17 -10.11 -9.14
CA GLY A 75 -15.31 -9.19 -9.24
C GLY A 75 -14.96 -7.92 -10.03
N LEU A 76 -15.34 -6.75 -9.49
CA LEU A 76 -15.06 -5.45 -10.12
C LEU A 76 -13.56 -5.18 -10.30
N ALA A 77 -12.71 -5.75 -9.43
CA ALA A 77 -11.27 -5.62 -9.53
C ALA A 77 -10.64 -6.55 -10.58
N ALA A 78 -11.38 -7.49 -11.17
CA ALA A 78 -10.83 -8.42 -12.16
C ALA A 78 -10.06 -7.68 -13.27
N GLY A 79 -8.86 -8.15 -13.58
CA GLY A 79 -7.96 -7.56 -14.59
C GLY A 79 -7.28 -6.25 -14.18
N THR A 80 -7.57 -5.68 -13.00
CA THR A 80 -6.84 -4.51 -12.51
C THR A 80 -5.48 -4.92 -11.93
N PRO A 81 -4.47 -4.02 -11.92
CA PRO A 81 -3.16 -4.34 -11.38
C PRO A 81 -3.17 -4.41 -9.84
N TYR A 82 -2.36 -5.31 -9.29
CA TYR A 82 -2.11 -5.47 -7.85
C TYR A 82 -0.70 -5.99 -7.58
N LEU A 83 -0.28 -5.93 -6.32
CA LEU A 83 1.01 -6.41 -5.82
C LEU A 83 0.83 -7.59 -4.86
N GLU A 84 1.81 -8.50 -4.83
CA GLU A 84 1.99 -9.52 -3.79
C GLU A 84 3.34 -9.30 -3.08
N PRO A 85 3.43 -8.36 -2.11
CA PRO A 85 4.70 -7.91 -1.54
C PRO A 85 5.58 -9.02 -0.95
N GLY A 86 4.97 -10.08 -0.40
CA GLY A 86 5.70 -11.23 0.15
C GLY A 86 6.20 -12.23 -0.89
N ARG A 87 5.77 -12.13 -2.16
CA ARG A 87 6.13 -13.06 -3.25
C ARG A 87 7.01 -12.40 -4.29
N ILE A 88 6.56 -11.26 -4.85
CA ILE A 88 7.31 -10.46 -5.83
C ILE A 88 7.21 -9.01 -5.37
N PRO A 89 8.13 -8.53 -4.53
CA PRO A 89 8.05 -7.21 -3.94
C PRO A 89 8.28 -6.10 -4.97
N CYS A 90 7.67 -4.94 -4.72
CA CYS A 90 8.07 -3.71 -5.39
C CYS A 90 9.51 -3.36 -4.98
N ILE A 91 10.32 -2.81 -5.88
CA ILE A 91 11.70 -2.37 -5.57
C ILE A 91 11.81 -0.86 -5.34
N ALA A 92 10.68 -0.18 -5.12
CA ALA A 92 10.60 1.24 -4.80
C ALA A 92 11.38 2.15 -5.77
N CYS A 93 11.23 1.96 -7.08
CA CYS A 93 11.91 2.77 -8.09
C CYS A 93 11.66 4.27 -7.87
N ASP A 94 12.71 5.09 -7.84
CA ASP A 94 12.61 6.54 -7.63
C ASP A 94 11.69 7.22 -8.66
N ALA A 95 11.82 6.84 -9.92
CA ALA A 95 11.03 7.41 -11.02
C ALA A 95 9.58 6.88 -11.10
N MET A 96 9.21 5.89 -10.29
CA MET A 96 7.91 5.20 -10.32
C MET A 96 7.34 5.00 -11.75
N PRO A 97 8.05 4.28 -12.64
CA PRO A 97 7.67 4.18 -14.05
C PRO A 97 6.25 3.64 -14.25
N CYS A 98 5.77 2.77 -13.34
CA CYS A 98 4.41 2.26 -13.34
C CYS A 98 3.33 3.35 -13.20
N ALA A 99 3.58 4.38 -12.39
CA ALA A 99 2.65 5.48 -12.20
C ALA A 99 2.73 6.45 -13.39
N ALA A 100 3.95 6.79 -13.81
CA ALA A 100 4.20 7.67 -14.95
C ALA A 100 3.64 7.13 -16.28
N ALA A 101 3.61 5.80 -16.46
CA ALA A 101 3.07 5.17 -17.66
C ALA A 101 1.53 5.05 -17.68
N CYS A 102 0.82 5.39 -16.60
CA CYS A 102 -0.63 5.23 -16.55
C CYS A 102 -1.35 6.29 -17.39
N PRO A 103 -2.04 5.91 -18.49
CA PRO A 103 -2.62 6.90 -19.41
C PRO A 103 -3.92 7.52 -18.90
N THR A 104 -4.57 6.92 -17.90
CA THR A 104 -5.89 7.34 -17.41
C THR A 104 -5.87 8.07 -16.08
N GLY A 105 -4.71 8.17 -15.43
CA GLY A 105 -4.60 8.70 -14.07
C GLY A 105 -5.14 7.76 -12.99
N ALA A 106 -5.37 6.47 -13.30
CA ALA A 106 -5.65 5.49 -12.25
C ALA A 106 -4.46 5.33 -11.28
N LEU A 107 -3.25 5.51 -11.79
CA LEU A 107 -2.04 5.71 -11.01
C LEU A 107 -1.53 7.12 -11.32
N GLU A 108 -1.32 7.94 -10.30
CA GLU A 108 -0.77 9.29 -10.40
C GLU A 108 0.62 9.31 -9.78
N LEU A 109 1.58 10.01 -10.41
CA LEU A 109 2.90 10.18 -9.84
C LEU A 109 2.82 11.12 -8.63
N PRO A 110 3.12 10.65 -7.40
CA PRO A 110 3.05 11.51 -6.22
C PRO A 110 4.09 12.64 -6.31
N ALA A 111 3.70 13.87 -5.99
CA ALA A 111 4.56 15.04 -6.07
C ALA A 111 5.84 14.89 -5.21
N ASP A 112 5.70 14.32 -4.02
CA ASP A 112 6.81 14.05 -3.09
C ASP A 112 7.37 12.63 -3.22
N GLY A 113 6.97 11.89 -4.27
CA GLY A 113 7.38 10.51 -4.51
C GLY A 113 7.21 9.60 -3.29
N TRP A 114 8.27 8.86 -2.95
CA TRP A 114 8.26 7.92 -1.82
C TRP A 114 8.26 8.59 -0.44
N ALA A 115 8.36 9.91 -0.33
CA ALA A 115 8.23 10.58 0.96
C ALA A 115 6.81 10.47 1.52
N THR A 116 5.79 10.45 0.65
CA THR A 116 4.37 10.36 1.02
C THR A 116 3.71 9.04 0.61
N GLU A 117 4.32 8.28 -0.30
CA GLU A 117 3.76 7.04 -0.82
C GLU A 117 4.09 5.82 0.07
N ARG A 118 3.08 5.07 0.51
CA ARG A 118 3.24 3.89 1.41
C ARG A 118 2.37 2.72 0.97
N LEU A 119 2.94 1.62 0.48
CA LEU A 119 2.18 0.49 -0.08
C LEU A 119 1.42 -0.34 0.97
N GLY A 120 1.76 -0.15 2.24
CA GLY A 120 1.27 -0.93 3.35
C GLY A 120 1.96 -0.52 4.64
N ARG A 121 2.01 -1.44 5.60
CA ARG A 121 2.80 -1.35 6.82
C ARG A 121 3.60 -2.63 7.02
N ILE A 122 4.80 -2.51 7.55
CA ILE A 122 5.61 -3.65 7.98
C ILE A 122 5.66 -3.69 9.51
N THR A 123 5.50 -4.88 10.08
CA THR A 123 5.84 -5.16 11.47
C THR A 123 7.08 -6.04 11.50
N PHE A 124 8.08 -5.65 12.30
CA PHE A 124 9.26 -6.46 12.61
C PHE A 124 9.02 -7.24 13.90
N HIS A 125 9.46 -8.50 13.91
CA HIS A 125 9.28 -9.47 14.99
C HIS A 125 10.66 -9.91 15.49
N PRO A 126 11.24 -9.22 16.48
CA PRO A 126 12.57 -9.52 17.02
C PRO A 126 12.71 -10.96 17.50
N GLU A 127 11.63 -11.55 18.02
CA GLU A 127 11.60 -12.91 18.57
C GLU A 127 11.81 -14.00 17.52
N ARG A 128 11.71 -13.67 16.24
CA ARG A 128 11.93 -14.59 15.11
C ARG A 128 13.30 -14.40 14.46
N CYS A 129 13.96 -13.28 14.75
CA CYS A 129 15.12 -12.84 14.00
C CYS A 129 16.40 -13.47 14.54
N VAL A 130 17.18 -14.11 13.66
CA VAL A 130 18.39 -14.84 14.03
C VAL A 130 19.46 -13.97 14.70
N THR A 131 19.45 -12.65 14.48
CA THR A 131 20.38 -11.71 15.12
C THR A 131 20.12 -11.58 16.62
N PHE A 132 18.88 -11.76 17.07
CA PHE A 132 18.52 -11.79 18.49
C PHE A 132 18.91 -13.11 19.16
N GLU A 133 19.30 -14.12 18.38
CA GLU A 133 19.92 -15.36 18.85
C GLU A 133 21.45 -15.34 18.73
N GLY A 134 22.05 -14.19 18.42
CA GLY A 134 23.51 -14.03 18.30
C GLY A 134 24.09 -14.49 16.96
N ARG A 135 23.27 -14.82 15.95
CA ARG A 135 23.74 -15.20 14.62
C ARG A 135 23.80 -13.96 13.70
N PRO A 136 24.95 -13.65 13.08
CA PRO A 136 25.05 -12.48 12.21
C PRO A 136 24.18 -12.66 10.96
N CYS A 137 23.39 -11.64 10.61
CA CYS A 137 22.56 -11.63 9.42
C CYS A 137 22.30 -10.19 8.97
N ARG A 138 22.44 -9.92 7.67
CA ARG A 138 22.20 -8.58 7.08
C ARG A 138 21.30 -8.59 5.86
N VAL A 139 20.72 -9.74 5.50
CA VAL A 139 19.96 -9.93 4.25
C VAL A 139 18.88 -8.86 4.04
N CYS A 140 18.09 -8.55 5.06
CA CYS A 140 17.04 -7.53 4.95
C CYS A 140 17.59 -6.10 4.84
N LEU A 141 18.71 -5.81 5.50
CA LEU A 141 19.39 -4.50 5.46
C LEU A 141 19.96 -4.24 4.07
N ASP A 142 20.71 -5.20 3.56
CA ASP A 142 21.43 -5.08 2.29
C ASP A 142 20.46 -5.09 1.09
N ALA A 143 19.31 -5.77 1.21
CA ALA A 143 18.29 -5.80 0.17
C ALA A 143 17.31 -4.61 0.20
N CYS A 144 17.25 -3.82 1.29
CA CYS A 144 16.26 -2.77 1.44
C CYS A 144 16.44 -1.68 0.38
N PRO A 145 15.47 -1.47 -0.54
CA PRO A 145 15.63 -0.48 -1.61
C PRO A 145 15.61 0.98 -1.09
N VAL A 146 15.10 1.20 0.12
CA VAL A 146 15.07 2.51 0.78
C VAL A 146 16.31 2.75 1.65
N GLY A 147 17.11 1.69 1.91
CA GLY A 147 18.30 1.75 2.75
C GLY A 147 18.00 2.16 4.20
N GLU A 148 18.98 2.83 4.82
CA GLU A 148 18.98 3.15 6.25
C GLU A 148 17.86 4.09 6.70
N ALA A 149 17.19 4.77 5.77
CA ALA A 149 16.01 5.57 6.09
C ALA A 149 14.83 4.68 6.54
N ALA A 150 14.74 3.44 6.06
CA ALA A 150 13.69 2.49 6.42
C ALA A 150 14.18 1.38 7.36
N LEU A 151 15.41 0.88 7.16
CA LEU A 151 15.92 -0.27 7.90
C LEU A 151 17.43 -0.14 8.11
N SER A 152 17.87 -0.06 9.37
CA SER A 152 19.27 0.05 9.75
C SER A 152 19.66 -1.02 10.77
N ALA A 153 20.94 -1.14 11.10
CA ALA A 153 21.40 -1.96 12.22
C ALA A 153 21.61 -1.11 13.48
N ASP A 154 21.38 -1.69 14.66
CA ASP A 154 21.92 -1.15 15.91
C ASP A 154 23.41 -1.53 16.11
N GLU A 155 23.98 -1.16 17.25
CA GLU A 155 25.40 -1.41 17.58
C GLU A 155 25.75 -2.90 17.63
N GLU A 156 24.77 -3.75 17.96
CA GLU A 156 24.90 -5.21 17.99
C GLU A 156 24.61 -5.88 16.64
N GLY A 157 24.34 -5.10 15.58
CA GLY A 157 24.04 -5.61 14.26
C GLY A 157 22.60 -6.12 14.10
N ARG A 158 21.69 -5.78 15.01
CA ARG A 158 20.28 -6.18 14.97
C ARG A 158 19.46 -5.20 14.12
N PRO A 159 18.50 -5.66 13.31
CA PRO A 159 17.68 -4.77 12.48
C PRO A 159 16.81 -3.82 13.32
N VAL A 160 16.79 -2.55 12.93
CA VAL A 160 15.92 -1.49 13.46
C VAL A 160 15.06 -0.97 12.32
N LEU A 161 13.76 -1.26 12.36
CA LEU A 161 12.77 -0.79 11.40
C LEU A 161 12.32 0.64 11.76
N LYS A 162 12.56 1.58 10.85
CA LYS A 162 12.11 2.98 10.95
C LYS A 162 10.81 3.12 10.14
N ALA A 163 9.68 3.10 10.84
CA ALA A 163 8.36 3.06 10.22
C ALA A 163 8.11 4.27 9.30
N GLU A 164 8.66 5.43 9.66
CA GLU A 164 8.49 6.69 8.98
C GLU A 164 9.16 6.69 7.60
N GLY A 165 10.31 6.02 7.43
CA GLY A 165 10.97 5.89 6.14
C GLY A 165 10.56 4.64 5.36
N CYS A 166 9.92 3.66 6.00
CA CYS A 166 9.54 2.40 5.37
C CYS A 166 8.38 2.58 4.38
N VAL A 167 8.63 2.36 3.09
CA VAL A 167 7.59 2.38 2.03
C VAL A 167 6.69 1.14 1.99
N ALA A 168 6.98 0.16 2.85
CA ALA A 168 6.34 -1.15 2.93
C ALA A 168 6.34 -1.94 1.60
N CYS A 169 7.49 -2.00 0.92
CA CYS A 169 7.60 -2.69 -0.37
C CYS A 169 7.55 -4.23 -0.29
N GLY A 170 7.77 -4.81 0.90
CA GLY A 170 7.73 -6.26 1.14
C GLY A 170 9.05 -7.01 0.89
N VAL A 171 10.11 -6.33 0.42
CA VAL A 171 11.42 -6.95 0.17
C VAL A 171 11.94 -7.70 1.41
N CYS A 172 11.88 -7.09 2.59
CA CYS A 172 12.29 -7.73 3.84
C CYS A 172 11.40 -8.93 4.23
N VAL A 173 10.13 -8.94 3.84
CA VAL A 173 9.23 -10.08 4.10
C VAL A 173 9.63 -11.27 3.25
N ARG A 174 9.90 -11.02 1.96
CA ARG A 174 10.27 -12.02 0.96
C ARG A 174 11.67 -12.58 1.15
N ASP A 175 12.65 -11.73 1.45
CA ASP A 175 14.07 -12.13 1.54
C ASP A 175 14.51 -12.61 2.92
N CYS A 176 13.66 -12.48 3.95
CA CYS A 176 14.00 -12.97 5.28
C CYS A 176 14.24 -14.49 5.27
N ILE A 177 15.36 -14.92 5.84
CA ILE A 177 15.76 -16.33 5.88
C ILE A 177 14.98 -17.17 6.91
N THR A 178 14.18 -16.54 7.76
CA THR A 178 13.45 -17.22 8.85
C THR A 178 12.10 -17.70 8.35
N VAL A 179 11.61 -18.81 8.90
CA VAL A 179 10.28 -19.36 8.61
C VAL A 179 9.54 -19.56 9.93
N PRO A 180 8.48 -18.77 10.23
CA PRO A 180 7.96 -17.65 9.44
C PRO A 180 8.94 -16.47 9.35
N SER A 181 8.73 -15.59 8.37
CA SER A 181 9.52 -14.36 8.21
C SER A 181 9.49 -13.53 9.50
N SER A 182 10.63 -12.89 9.79
CA SER A 182 10.76 -11.93 10.89
C SER A 182 10.05 -10.61 10.58
N PHE A 183 9.50 -10.45 9.39
CA PHE A 183 8.69 -9.30 8.99
C PHE A 183 7.29 -9.76 8.56
N THR A 184 6.28 -8.95 8.84
CA THR A 184 4.91 -9.18 8.36
C THR A 184 4.44 -7.94 7.61
N PHE A 185 3.91 -8.17 6.40
CA PHE A 185 3.26 -7.13 5.61
C PHE A 185 1.79 -7.01 5.99
N HIS A 186 1.32 -5.78 6.14
CA HIS A 186 -0.07 -5.44 6.37
C HIS A 186 -0.55 -4.48 5.27
N PRO A 187 -1.58 -4.84 4.50
CA PRO A 187 -2.24 -3.90 3.60
C PRO A 187 -2.80 -2.70 4.37
N VAL A 188 -2.78 -1.51 3.76
CA VAL A 188 -3.43 -0.30 4.30
C VAL A 188 -4.55 0.13 3.36
N ASP A 189 -5.57 0.77 3.93
CA ASP A 189 -6.70 1.31 3.17
C ASP A 189 -6.30 2.65 2.54
N ARG A 190 -6.66 2.85 1.27
CA ARG A 190 -6.44 4.08 0.51
C ARG A 190 -7.71 4.49 -0.23
#